data_AF-A0AB39V2W3-F1
#
_entry.id   AF-A0AB39V2W3-F1
#
_cell.length_a   1.000
_cell.length_b   1.000
_cell.length_c   1.000
_cell.angle_alpha   90.00
_cell.angle_beta   90.00
_cell.angle_gamma   90.00
#
_symmetry.space_group_name_H-M   'P 1'
#
loop_
_entity.id
_entity.type
_entity.pdbx_description
1 polymer ?
#
loop_
_entity_poly.entity_id
_entity_poly.type
_entity_poly.pdbx_seq_one_letter_code
_entity_poly.pdbx_strand_id
1 'polypeptide(L)'
;MFWIFRRNFGNFRNIFRKPIGRGSIYRLERLRSVTGARKNKNFDIEKNSISVDKGIKKYEKRKLNARNQKSYKFLSLKNILIMLILIITFIFVHFSGYSTKSLYFSIFVYIGVTLYLLIVERFFEKAEVQEEIRNIKNDREREHSVFLERVKEIENLEKKQIEHIFLKDSEDYDMKIWKVGRATSLLIGKETPRNRVDIDVSEGIYSNLVSRAHGILNRVNGIWYYEDLGSQNGSGIERNLDKRKMKLKKNIPVKVESGDIIYLATTKILLK
;
A
#
# COMPACT_ATOMS: atom_id res chain seq x y z
N MET A 1 10.94 40.02 28.43
CA MET A 1 11.70 38.86 28.96
C MET A 1 10.99 37.60 28.47
N PHE A 2 11.13 37.33 27.18
CA PHE A 2 12.09 36.36 26.62
C PHE A 2 11.77 34.90 26.99
N TRP A 3 11.24 34.23 25.95
CA TRP A 3 11.58 32.87 25.53
C TRP A 3 11.21 31.69 26.42
N ILE A 4 10.39 30.81 25.84
CA ILE A 4 10.34 29.33 25.91
C ILE A 4 8.89 28.85 26.08
N PHE A 5 8.01 29.15 25.12
CA PHE A 5 6.75 28.42 24.94
C PHE A 5 6.31 28.36 23.45
N ARG A 6 7.28 28.20 22.54
CA ARG A 6 7.02 27.92 21.12
C ARG A 6 8.01 26.89 20.57
N ARG A 7 7.91 25.64 21.02
CA ARG A 7 8.39 24.48 20.25
C ARG A 7 7.84 23.22 20.89
N ASN A 8 6.84 22.60 20.25
CA ASN A 8 6.56 21.16 20.24
C ASN A 8 5.18 20.79 19.62
N PHE A 9 4.63 21.60 18.70
CA PHE A 9 3.53 21.19 17.82
C PHE A 9 3.76 21.60 16.36
N GLY A 10 5.03 21.66 15.93
CA GLY A 10 5.41 22.13 14.59
C GLY A 10 5.61 21.05 13.52
N ASN A 11 5.81 19.77 13.87
CA ASN A 11 6.35 18.80 12.90
C ASN A 11 5.46 17.59 12.55
N PHE A 12 4.24 17.47 13.08
CA PHE A 12 3.34 16.37 12.68
C PHE A 12 2.37 16.73 11.53
N ARG A 13 2.30 18.01 11.13
CA ARG A 13 1.41 18.46 10.04
C ARG A 13 2.04 18.50 8.65
N ASN A 14 3.33 18.17 8.51
CA ASN A 14 4.02 18.19 7.22
C ASN A 14 4.22 16.81 6.56
N ILE A 15 3.81 15.71 7.19
CA ILE A 15 3.83 14.38 6.54
C ILE A 15 2.60 14.17 5.64
N PHE A 16 1.54 14.98 5.83
CA PHE A 16 0.28 14.89 5.09
C PHE A 16 -0.04 16.11 4.21
N ARG A 17 0.89 17.06 4.02
CA ARG A 17 0.72 18.11 3.01
C ARG A 17 1.17 17.58 1.66
N LYS A 18 0.19 17.27 0.80
CA LYS A 18 0.38 17.09 -0.65
C LYS A 18 1.17 18.27 -1.23
N PRO A 19 2.26 18.05 -1.97
CA PRO A 19 2.52 18.87 -3.13
C PRO A 19 1.60 18.34 -4.24
N ILE A 20 0.55 19.10 -4.54
CA ILE A 20 -0.09 18.98 -5.85
C ILE A 20 0.96 19.49 -6.84
N GLY A 21 1.64 18.55 -7.51
CA GLY A 21 2.65 18.87 -8.51
C GLY A 21 3.87 17.96 -8.45
N ARG A 22 4.02 17.10 -9.47
CA ARG A 22 5.28 16.48 -9.91
C ARG A 22 5.97 15.47 -8.97
N GLY A 23 5.21 14.72 -8.16
CA GLY A 23 5.74 13.64 -7.30
C GLY A 23 5.64 12.21 -7.83
N SER A 24 5.11 11.97 -9.04
CA SER A 24 4.80 10.61 -9.52
C SER A 24 6.02 9.81 -10.01
N ILE A 25 7.10 10.48 -10.43
CA ILE A 25 8.23 9.83 -11.09
C ILE A 25 9.12 9.09 -10.08
N TYR A 26 9.45 9.72 -8.94
CA TYR A 26 10.25 9.08 -7.88
C TYR A 26 9.51 7.94 -7.15
N ARG A 27 8.17 7.90 -7.23
CA ARG A 27 7.35 6.81 -6.66
C ARG A 27 7.33 5.60 -7.57
N LEU A 28 7.25 5.81 -8.88
CA LEU A 28 7.32 4.75 -9.89
C LEU A 28 8.72 4.12 -9.96
N GLU A 29 9.78 4.90 -9.84
CA GLU A 29 11.15 4.37 -9.87
C GLU A 29 11.46 3.47 -8.67
N ARG A 30 10.96 3.83 -7.47
CA ARG A 30 11.03 2.98 -6.27
C ARG A 30 10.17 1.71 -6.39
N LEU A 31 9.05 1.76 -7.11
CA LEU A 31 8.23 0.58 -7.42
C LEU A 31 8.90 -0.30 -8.49
N ARG A 32 9.60 0.30 -9.45
CA ARG A 32 10.33 -0.40 -10.51
C ARG A 32 11.57 -1.13 -10.00
N SER A 33 12.25 -0.57 -8.99
CA SER A 33 13.35 -1.27 -8.31
C SER A 33 12.88 -2.50 -7.52
N VAL A 34 11.60 -2.54 -7.12
CA VAL A 34 11.00 -3.71 -6.45
C VAL A 34 10.59 -4.78 -7.47
N THR A 35 10.13 -4.39 -8.67
CA THR A 35 9.70 -5.35 -9.71
C THR A 35 10.85 -5.98 -10.51
N GLY A 36 12.03 -5.37 -10.52
CA GLY A 36 13.26 -5.91 -11.14
C GLY A 36 13.91 -7.08 -10.39
N ALA A 37 13.58 -7.32 -9.12
CA ALA A 37 14.15 -8.38 -8.29
C ALA A 37 13.41 -9.72 -8.49
N ARG A 38 13.30 -10.20 -9.74
CA ARG A 38 12.44 -11.35 -10.09
C ARG A 38 13.00 -12.73 -9.73
N LYS A 39 14.11 -12.84 -9.01
CA LYS A 39 14.76 -14.13 -8.71
C LYS A 39 14.62 -14.64 -7.27
N ASN A 40 13.98 -13.90 -6.36
CA ASN A 40 13.98 -14.31 -4.95
C ASN A 40 12.73 -13.91 -4.14
N LYS A 41 11.53 -14.17 -4.68
CA LYS A 41 10.26 -13.79 -4.03
C LYS A 41 10.09 -14.35 -2.60
N ASN A 42 10.57 -15.57 -2.33
CA ASN A 42 10.47 -16.14 -0.98
C ASN A 42 11.47 -15.49 -0.01
N PHE A 43 12.67 -15.18 -0.50
CA PHE A 43 13.71 -14.53 0.29
C PHE A 43 13.35 -13.08 0.64
N ASP A 44 12.71 -12.34 -0.28
CA ASP A 44 12.34 -10.94 -0.05
C ASP A 44 11.13 -10.79 0.88
N ILE A 45 10.18 -11.74 0.87
CA ILE A 45 9.06 -11.76 1.82
C ILE A 45 9.57 -12.05 3.24
N GLU A 46 10.47 -13.03 3.40
CA GLU A 46 11.07 -13.39 4.69
C GLU A 46 12.00 -12.27 5.21
N LYS A 47 12.78 -11.64 4.33
CA LYS A 47 13.64 -10.51 4.70
C LYS A 47 12.81 -9.27 5.05
N ASN A 48 11.69 -9.04 4.37
CA ASN A 48 10.76 -7.96 4.70
C ASN A 48 10.06 -8.20 6.03
N SER A 49 9.56 -9.42 6.31
CA SER A 49 8.97 -9.75 7.61
C SER A 49 9.99 -9.63 8.75
N ILE A 50 11.23 -10.10 8.56
CA ILE A 50 12.36 -9.89 9.48
C ILE A 50 12.67 -8.39 9.68
N SER A 51 12.55 -7.56 8.64
CA SER A 51 12.77 -6.11 8.74
C SER A 51 11.64 -5.41 9.51
N VAL A 52 10.40 -5.88 9.34
CA VAL A 52 9.21 -5.38 10.04
C VAL A 52 9.31 -5.74 11.52
N ASP A 53 9.67 -6.97 11.85
CA ASP A 53 9.91 -7.41 13.24
C ASP A 53 11.03 -6.61 13.91
N LYS A 54 12.14 -6.36 13.21
CA LYS A 54 13.20 -5.46 13.71
C LYS A 54 12.69 -4.03 13.93
N GLY A 55 11.83 -3.53 13.05
CA GLY A 55 11.19 -2.22 13.15
C GLY A 55 10.22 -2.11 14.33
N ILE A 56 9.41 -3.16 14.57
CA ILE A 56 8.51 -3.30 15.72
C ILE A 56 9.34 -3.33 17.00
N LYS A 57 10.37 -4.18 17.08
CA LYS A 57 11.25 -4.30 18.25
C LYS A 57 11.97 -2.99 18.59
N LYS A 58 12.38 -2.21 17.58
CA LYS A 58 12.98 -0.87 17.77
C LYS A 58 11.96 0.18 18.22
N TYR A 59 10.69 0.03 17.83
CA TYR A 59 9.60 0.89 18.31
C TYR A 59 9.20 0.55 19.75
N GLU A 60 9.03 -0.74 20.07
CA GLU A 60 8.81 -1.24 21.43
C GLU A 60 9.86 -0.72 22.39
N LYS A 61 11.15 -0.85 22.03
CA LYS A 61 12.26 -0.31 22.82
C LYS A 61 12.15 1.21 23.05
N ARG A 62 11.66 1.96 22.07
CA ARG A 62 11.45 3.42 22.19
C ARG A 62 10.25 3.77 23.06
N LYS A 63 9.14 3.05 22.95
CA LYS A 63 7.94 3.22 23.79
C LYS A 63 8.25 2.89 25.26
N LEU A 64 8.95 1.79 25.51
CA LEU A 64 9.45 1.43 26.85
C LEU A 64 10.36 2.51 27.43
N ASN A 65 11.35 2.97 26.65
CA ASN A 65 12.27 4.02 27.10
C ASN A 65 11.57 5.37 27.36
N ALA A 66 10.58 5.75 26.54
CA ALA A 66 9.80 6.97 26.73
C ALA A 66 8.85 6.87 27.94
N ARG A 67 8.39 5.67 28.31
CA ARG A 67 7.56 5.43 29.50
C ARG A 67 8.41 5.42 30.77
N ASN A 68 9.63 4.87 30.73
CA ASN A 68 10.62 5.02 31.81
C ASN A 68 11.01 6.49 32.06
N GLN A 69 10.83 7.36 31.07
CA GLN A 69 11.00 8.82 31.18
C GLN A 69 9.74 9.57 31.60
N LYS A 70 8.57 8.91 31.75
CA LYS A 70 7.38 9.60 32.24
C LYS A 70 7.60 9.96 33.71
N SER A 71 7.57 11.26 33.98
CA SER A 71 7.49 11.84 35.32
C SER A 71 6.43 11.09 36.14
N TYR A 72 6.85 10.47 37.23
CA TYR A 72 5.95 9.89 38.22
C TYR A 72 4.92 10.96 38.60
N LYS A 73 3.64 10.72 38.29
CA LYS A 73 2.56 11.58 38.75
C LYS A 73 2.41 11.35 40.25
N PHE A 74 3.23 12.06 41.03
CA PHE A 74 3.35 11.92 42.49
C PHE A 74 1.98 11.96 43.19
N LEU A 75 1.05 12.78 42.70
CA LEU A 75 -0.31 12.97 43.23
C LEU A 75 -1.37 12.07 42.58
N SER A 76 -1.04 10.83 42.21
CA SER A 76 -2.07 9.88 41.77
C SER A 76 -3.04 9.55 42.92
N LEU A 77 -4.32 9.26 42.63
CA LEU A 77 -5.32 8.89 43.65
C LEU A 77 -4.83 7.73 44.55
N LYS A 78 -4.10 6.78 43.97
CA LYS A 78 -3.50 5.65 44.68
C LYS A 78 -2.41 6.09 45.65
N ASN A 79 -1.53 7.01 45.22
CA ASN A 79 -0.47 7.56 46.06
C ASN A 79 -1.04 8.40 47.22
N ILE A 80 -2.10 9.16 46.96
CA ILE A 80 -2.81 9.93 48.00
C ILE A 80 -3.36 9.00 49.08
N LEU A 81 -3.97 7.87 48.69
CA LEU A 81 -4.48 6.87 49.63
C LEU A 81 -3.36 6.26 50.49
N ILE A 82 -2.22 5.94 49.88
CA ILE A 82 -1.05 5.40 50.60
C ILE A 82 -0.51 6.42 51.61
N MET A 83 -0.41 7.70 51.22
CA MET A 83 0.02 8.78 52.12
C MET A 83 -0.94 8.96 53.29
N LEU A 84 -2.26 8.84 53.07
CA LEU A 84 -3.26 8.93 54.12
C LEU A 84 -3.10 7.79 55.15
N ILE A 85 -2.88 6.55 54.69
CA ILE A 85 -2.64 5.40 55.56
C ILE A 85 -1.39 5.65 56.43
N LEU A 86 -0.30 6.13 55.84
CA LEU A 86 0.93 6.44 56.57
C LEU A 86 0.71 7.55 57.62
N ILE A 87 0.00 8.62 57.26
CA ILE A 87 -0.33 9.71 58.19
C ILE A 87 -1.18 9.21 59.35
N ILE A 88 -2.21 8.40 59.08
CA ILE A 88 -3.08 7.82 60.11
C ILE A 88 -2.25 6.92 61.06
N THR A 89 -1.34 6.11 60.53
CA THR A 89 -0.48 5.26 61.37
C THR A 89 0.49 6.09 62.22
N PHE A 90 1.00 7.20 61.70
CA PHE A 90 1.85 8.12 62.46
C PHE A 90 1.07 8.78 63.60
N ILE A 91 -0.15 9.26 63.31
CA ILE A 91 -1.06 9.83 64.31
C ILE A 91 -1.36 8.79 65.41
N PHE A 92 -1.65 7.54 65.05
CA PHE A 92 -1.90 6.46 66.00
C PHE A 92 -0.73 6.20 66.95
N VAL A 93 0.51 6.19 66.45
CA VAL A 93 1.71 6.02 67.29
C VAL A 93 1.88 7.18 68.27
N HIS A 94 1.65 8.41 67.81
CA HIS A 94 1.75 9.61 68.66
C HIS A 94 0.70 9.60 69.78
N PHE A 95 -0.57 9.27 69.48
CA PHE A 95 -1.62 9.16 70.49
C PHE A 95 -1.41 7.99 71.47
N SER A 96 -0.71 6.95 71.04
CA SER A 96 -0.35 5.81 71.90
C SER A 96 0.89 6.07 72.79
N GLY A 97 1.39 7.31 72.82
CA GLY A 97 2.54 7.69 73.65
C GLY A 97 3.82 6.95 73.27
N TYR A 98 3.98 6.57 71.99
CA TYR A 98 5.15 5.83 71.50
C TYR A 98 5.41 4.50 72.22
N SER A 99 4.33 3.83 72.66
CA SER A 99 4.42 2.49 73.25
C SER A 99 5.08 1.49 72.29
N THR A 100 5.88 0.56 72.82
CA THR A 100 6.53 -0.52 72.06
C THR A 100 5.54 -1.28 71.17
N LYS A 101 4.32 -1.53 71.65
CA LYS A 101 3.24 -2.20 70.88
C LYS A 101 2.82 -1.40 69.64
N SER A 102 2.69 -0.07 69.78
CA SER A 102 2.33 0.81 68.66
C SER A 102 3.45 0.92 67.62
N LEU A 103 4.71 0.86 68.07
CA LEU A 103 5.87 0.83 67.18
C LEU A 103 5.91 -0.45 66.34
N TYR A 104 5.73 -1.63 66.95
CA TYR A 104 5.63 -2.89 66.19
C TYR A 104 4.51 -2.86 65.16
N PHE A 105 3.35 -2.30 65.51
CA PHE A 105 2.24 -2.15 64.57
C PHE A 105 2.58 -1.24 63.39
N SER A 106 3.22 -0.09 63.63
CA SER A 106 3.64 0.82 62.55
C SER A 106 4.67 0.18 61.59
N ILE A 107 5.62 -0.60 62.12
CA ILE A 107 6.61 -1.31 61.32
C ILE A 107 5.92 -2.36 60.44
N PHE A 108 4.95 -3.09 61.00
CA PHE A 108 4.16 -4.06 60.24
C PHE A 108 3.39 -3.40 59.09
N VAL A 109 2.72 -2.27 59.33
CA VAL A 109 2.02 -1.52 58.27
C VAL A 109 2.99 -1.01 57.21
N TYR A 110 4.14 -0.48 57.62
CA TYR A 110 5.18 0.00 56.69
C TYR A 110 5.72 -1.13 55.79
N ILE A 111 5.98 -2.31 56.36
CA ILE A 111 6.39 -3.50 55.59
C ILE A 111 5.28 -3.92 54.60
N GLY A 112 4.01 -3.89 55.02
CA GLY A 112 2.89 -4.21 54.14
C GLY A 112 2.77 -3.24 52.95
N VAL A 113 2.88 -1.93 53.21
CA VAL A 113 2.82 -0.89 52.17
C VAL A 113 3.99 -1.02 51.19
N THR A 114 5.21 -1.21 51.71
CA THR A 114 6.40 -1.39 50.86
C THR A 114 6.33 -2.65 50.01
N LEU A 115 5.81 -3.76 50.54
CA LEU A 115 5.58 -4.99 49.79
C LEU A 115 4.53 -4.81 48.68
N TYR A 116 3.44 -4.09 48.98
CA TYR A 116 2.42 -3.73 48.00
C TYR A 116 3.01 -2.93 46.82
N LEU A 117 3.80 -1.90 47.11
CA LEU A 117 4.48 -1.11 46.08
C LEU A 117 5.45 -1.96 45.25
N LEU A 118 6.23 -2.84 45.87
CA LEU A 118 7.22 -3.65 45.15
C LEU A 118 6.62 -4.74 44.26
N ILE A 119 5.56 -5.41 44.73
CA ILE A 119 5.01 -6.59 44.05
C ILE A 119 3.83 -6.18 43.17
N VAL A 120 2.84 -5.53 43.74
CA VAL A 120 1.54 -5.34 43.11
C VAL A 120 1.62 -4.31 42.00
N GLU A 121 2.20 -3.14 42.30
CA GLU A 121 2.34 -2.06 41.32
C GLU A 121 3.21 -2.49 40.13
N ARG A 122 4.38 -3.08 40.43
CA ARG A 122 5.31 -3.57 39.39
C ARG A 122 4.72 -4.68 38.52
N PHE A 123 3.85 -5.53 39.07
CA PHE A 123 3.22 -6.60 38.30
C PHE A 123 2.12 -6.07 37.37
N PHE A 124 1.23 -5.22 37.88
CA PHE A 124 0.14 -4.65 37.07
C PHE A 124 0.66 -3.78 35.93
N GLU A 125 1.72 -3.00 36.17
CA GLU A 125 2.35 -2.21 35.11
C GLU A 125 2.90 -3.09 33.98
N LYS A 126 3.54 -4.22 34.33
CA LYS A 126 4.05 -5.16 33.31
C LYS A 126 2.93 -5.75 32.47
N ALA A 127 1.81 -6.11 33.10
CA ALA A 127 0.66 -6.68 32.40
C ALA A 127 0.04 -5.69 31.41
N GLU A 128 -0.22 -4.44 31.84
CA GLU A 128 -0.79 -3.38 31.00
C GLU A 128 0.12 -3.06 29.79
N VAL A 129 1.44 -3.03 30.00
CA VAL A 129 2.42 -2.79 28.94
C VAL A 129 2.42 -3.93 27.91
N GLN A 130 2.35 -5.18 28.36
CA GLN A 130 2.29 -6.32 27.45
C GLN A 130 1.02 -6.30 26.59
N GLU A 131 -0.11 -5.94 27.18
CA GLU A 131 -1.37 -5.79 26.46
C GLU A 131 -1.30 -4.66 25.41
N GLU A 132 -0.77 -3.49 25.79
CA GLU A 132 -0.60 -2.36 24.86
C GLU A 132 0.30 -2.73 23.67
N ILE A 133 1.42 -3.42 23.93
CA ILE A 133 2.32 -3.91 22.87
C ILE A 133 1.61 -4.91 21.96
N ARG A 134 0.86 -5.85 22.54
CA ARG A 134 0.08 -6.85 21.79
C ARG A 134 -0.94 -6.20 20.87
N ASN A 135 -1.68 -5.20 21.36
CA ASN A 135 -2.67 -4.47 20.58
C ASN A 135 -2.01 -3.73 19.41
N ILE A 136 -0.90 -3.02 19.67
CA ILE A 136 -0.13 -2.33 18.62
C ILE A 136 0.37 -3.31 17.57
N LYS A 137 0.87 -4.49 17.98
CA LYS A 137 1.34 -5.52 17.06
C LYS A 137 0.21 -6.00 16.15
N ASN A 138 -0.94 -6.35 16.73
CA ASN A 138 -2.12 -6.79 15.98
C ASN A 138 -2.61 -5.74 14.98
N ASP A 139 -2.67 -4.46 15.38
CA ASP A 139 -3.11 -3.38 14.48
C ASP A 139 -2.16 -3.19 13.31
N ARG A 140 -0.85 -3.29 13.54
CA ARG A 140 0.18 -3.19 12.49
C ARG A 140 0.12 -4.36 11.50
N GLU A 141 -0.13 -5.57 11.99
CA GLU A 141 -0.31 -6.75 11.13
C GLU A 141 -1.55 -6.60 10.22
N ARG A 142 -2.65 -6.06 10.76
CA ARG A 142 -3.86 -5.74 9.98
C ARG A 142 -3.59 -4.68 8.92
N GLU A 143 -2.91 -3.59 9.27
CA GLU A 143 -2.53 -2.55 8.30
C GLU A 143 -1.64 -3.13 7.19
N HIS A 144 -0.72 -4.01 7.54
CA HIS A 144 0.19 -4.63 6.58
C HIS A 144 -0.55 -5.57 5.61
N SER A 145 -1.50 -6.37 6.10
CA SER A 145 -2.27 -7.26 5.22
C SER A 145 -3.12 -6.47 4.22
N VAL A 146 -3.80 -5.41 4.66
CA VAL A 146 -4.55 -4.49 3.79
C VAL A 146 -3.63 -3.81 2.76
N PHE A 147 -2.43 -3.42 3.17
CA PHE A 147 -1.45 -2.86 2.24
C PHE A 147 -1.04 -3.87 1.15
N LEU A 148 -0.73 -5.12 1.52
CA LEU A 148 -0.35 -6.16 0.57
C LEU A 148 -1.47 -6.47 -0.42
N GLU A 149 -2.72 -6.49 0.03
CA GLU A 149 -3.89 -6.68 -0.83
C GLU A 149 -3.98 -5.58 -1.90
N ARG A 150 -3.85 -4.31 -1.51
CA ARG A 150 -3.84 -3.17 -2.44
C ARG A 150 -2.67 -3.21 -3.42
N VAL A 151 -1.47 -3.60 -2.95
CA VAL A 151 -0.31 -3.76 -3.84
C VAL A 151 -0.58 -4.85 -4.88
N LYS A 152 -1.15 -5.97 -4.46
CA LYS A 152 -1.53 -7.07 -5.36
C LYS A 152 -2.59 -6.64 -6.38
N GLU A 153 -3.56 -5.83 -5.98
CA GLU A 153 -4.55 -5.25 -6.89
C GLU A 153 -3.88 -4.36 -7.95
N ILE A 154 -2.97 -3.48 -7.54
CA ILE A 154 -2.22 -2.61 -8.47
C ILE A 154 -1.35 -3.44 -9.43
N GLU A 155 -0.62 -4.44 -8.93
CA GLU A 155 0.16 -5.34 -9.79
C GLU A 155 -0.73 -6.07 -10.81
N ASN A 156 -1.92 -6.49 -10.40
CA ASN A 156 -2.86 -7.15 -11.31
C ASN A 156 -3.41 -6.19 -12.37
N LEU A 157 -3.63 -4.91 -12.04
CA LEU A 157 -4.01 -3.88 -13.00
C LEU A 157 -2.87 -3.59 -14.00
N GLU A 158 -1.62 -3.52 -13.52
CA GLU A 158 -0.45 -3.33 -14.38
C GLU A 158 -0.28 -4.51 -15.35
N LYS A 159 -0.41 -5.76 -14.89
CA LYS A 159 -0.32 -6.94 -15.76
C LYS A 159 -1.40 -7.03 -16.84
N LYS A 160 -2.55 -6.40 -16.64
CA LYS A 160 -3.67 -6.40 -17.61
C LYS A 160 -3.56 -5.26 -18.62
N GLN A 161 -2.60 -4.35 -18.45
CA GLN A 161 -2.43 -3.24 -19.37
C GLN A 161 -1.80 -3.72 -20.68
N ILE A 162 -2.35 -3.26 -21.80
CA ILE A 162 -1.75 -3.46 -23.13
C ILE A 162 -0.50 -2.57 -23.21
N GLU A 163 0.67 -3.18 -23.34
CA GLU A 163 1.96 -2.49 -23.48
C GLU A 163 2.43 -2.46 -24.93
N HIS A 164 2.14 -3.53 -25.66
CA HIS A 164 2.61 -3.79 -27.00
C HIS A 164 1.48 -4.26 -27.90
N ILE A 165 1.59 -3.94 -29.17
CA ILE A 165 0.68 -4.35 -30.22
C ILE A 165 1.51 -5.06 -31.27
N PHE A 166 1.11 -6.28 -31.64
CA PHE A 166 1.85 -7.15 -32.54
C PHE A 166 1.04 -7.35 -33.82
N LEU A 167 1.64 -7.05 -34.98
CA LEU A 167 1.10 -7.48 -36.27
C LEU A 167 1.44 -8.94 -36.49
N LYS A 168 0.44 -9.75 -36.77
CA LYS A 168 0.57 -11.19 -36.98
C LYS A 168 0.44 -11.55 -38.45
N ASP A 169 1.23 -12.53 -38.87
CA ASP A 169 1.13 -13.11 -40.21
C ASP A 169 0.01 -14.19 -40.30
N SER A 170 -0.20 -14.78 -41.49
CA SER A 170 -1.12 -15.90 -41.70
C SER A 170 -0.82 -17.11 -40.82
N GLU A 171 0.46 -17.39 -40.57
CA GLU A 171 0.94 -18.47 -39.71
C GLU A 171 1.10 -18.06 -38.23
N ASP A 172 0.59 -16.88 -37.84
CA ASP A 172 0.58 -16.37 -36.46
C ASP A 172 1.95 -15.96 -35.89
N TYR A 173 2.97 -15.83 -36.75
CA TYR A 173 4.26 -15.21 -36.40
C TYR A 173 4.14 -13.70 -36.23
N ASP A 174 4.98 -13.14 -35.36
CA ASP A 174 5.08 -11.69 -35.12
C ASP A 174 5.87 -11.02 -36.25
N MET A 175 5.21 -10.18 -37.04
CA MET A 175 5.85 -9.41 -38.11
C MET A 175 6.42 -8.09 -37.59
N LYS A 176 5.63 -7.35 -36.81
CA LYS A 176 5.96 -6.00 -36.36
C LYS A 176 5.38 -5.71 -34.98
N ILE A 177 6.05 -4.86 -34.21
CA ILE A 177 5.71 -4.57 -32.81
C ILE A 177 5.67 -3.07 -32.60
N TRP A 178 4.56 -2.56 -32.05
CA TRP A 178 4.42 -1.19 -31.58
C TRP A 178 4.33 -1.13 -30.07
N LYS A 179 5.01 -0.15 -29.46
CA LYS A 179 4.88 0.14 -28.03
C LYS A 179 3.75 1.15 -27.83
N VAL A 180 2.75 0.78 -27.04
CA VAL A 180 1.61 1.65 -26.67
C VAL A 180 2.08 2.80 -25.79
N GLY A 181 2.97 2.50 -24.83
CA GLY A 181 3.55 3.50 -23.94
C GLY A 181 2.50 4.31 -23.16
N ARG A 182 2.47 5.63 -23.36
CA ARG A 182 1.55 6.57 -22.71
C ARG A 182 0.40 7.03 -23.63
N ALA A 183 0.24 6.43 -24.80
CA ALA A 183 -0.81 6.81 -25.73
C ALA A 183 -2.19 6.64 -25.07
N THR A 184 -3.07 7.61 -25.30
CA THR A 184 -4.49 7.57 -24.91
C THR A 184 -5.38 7.16 -26.07
N SER A 185 -4.89 7.32 -27.29
CA SER A 185 -5.57 6.96 -28.52
C SER A 185 -4.53 6.49 -29.54
N LEU A 186 -4.86 5.48 -30.34
CA LEU A 186 -4.01 4.93 -31.39
C LEU A 186 -4.87 4.62 -32.62
N LEU A 187 -4.63 5.35 -33.71
CA LEU A 187 -5.27 5.11 -35.00
C LEU A 187 -4.59 3.96 -35.74
N ILE A 188 -5.39 3.00 -36.20
CA ILE A 188 -4.93 1.79 -36.87
C ILE A 188 -5.41 1.78 -38.32
N GLY A 189 -4.51 1.49 -39.25
CA GLY A 189 -4.87 1.35 -40.64
C GLY A 189 -3.66 1.28 -41.55
N LYS A 190 -3.85 1.71 -42.80
CA LYS A 190 -2.80 1.72 -43.82
C LYS A 190 -2.23 3.13 -43.97
N GLU A 191 -0.93 3.28 -43.68
CA GLU A 191 -0.22 4.52 -43.92
C GLU A 191 -0.13 4.82 -45.42
N THR A 192 -0.35 6.08 -45.78
CA THR A 192 -0.16 6.57 -47.15
C THR A 192 0.46 7.97 -47.09
N PRO A 193 1.04 8.49 -48.17
CA PRO A 193 1.61 9.85 -48.16
C PRO A 193 0.64 10.96 -47.72
N ARG A 194 -0.68 10.73 -47.82
CA ARG A 194 -1.74 11.66 -47.42
C ARG A 194 -2.44 11.29 -46.11
N ASN A 195 -2.14 10.13 -45.52
CA ASN A 195 -2.81 9.61 -44.32
C ASN A 195 -1.78 8.97 -43.39
N ARG A 196 -1.58 9.58 -42.22
CA ARG A 196 -0.71 9.04 -41.17
C ARG A 196 -1.55 8.26 -40.17
N VAL A 197 -1.00 7.16 -39.69
CA VAL A 197 -1.61 6.29 -38.66
C VAL A 197 -0.58 6.04 -37.57
N ASP A 198 -1.04 5.74 -36.36
CA ASP A 198 -0.13 5.40 -35.25
C ASP A 198 0.35 3.94 -35.36
N ILE A 199 -0.51 3.07 -35.91
CA ILE A 199 -0.23 1.66 -36.15
C ILE A 199 -0.46 1.36 -37.64
N ASP A 200 0.66 1.28 -38.37
CA ASP A 200 0.65 1.00 -39.79
C ASP A 200 0.72 -0.51 -40.09
N VAL A 201 -0.34 -1.06 -40.66
CA VAL A 201 -0.39 -2.47 -41.06
C VAL A 201 -0.16 -2.71 -42.55
N SER A 202 0.46 -1.75 -43.25
CA SER A 202 0.79 -1.87 -44.68
C SER A 202 1.61 -3.11 -45.03
N GLU A 203 2.46 -3.56 -44.11
CA GLU A 203 3.35 -4.72 -44.31
C GLU A 203 2.65 -6.08 -44.21
N GLY A 204 1.39 -6.14 -43.77
CA GLY A 204 0.66 -7.41 -43.68
C GLY A 204 0.31 -7.98 -45.06
N ILE A 205 0.30 -9.31 -45.20
CA ILE A 205 -0.02 -10.01 -46.47
C ILE A 205 -1.33 -9.52 -47.10
N TYR A 206 -2.35 -9.29 -46.26
CA TYR A 206 -3.67 -8.85 -46.70
C TYR A 206 -3.94 -7.37 -46.41
N SER A 207 -2.90 -6.54 -46.29
CA SER A 207 -3.01 -5.11 -45.99
C SER A 207 -3.86 -4.33 -46.99
N ASN A 208 -4.00 -4.82 -48.23
CA ASN A 208 -4.87 -4.26 -49.24
C ASN A 208 -6.37 -4.26 -48.84
N LEU A 209 -6.77 -5.19 -47.97
CA LEU A 209 -8.14 -5.26 -47.44
C LEU A 209 -8.35 -4.34 -46.23
N VAL A 210 -7.29 -3.70 -45.73
CA VAL A 210 -7.36 -2.78 -44.60
C VAL A 210 -7.55 -1.35 -45.11
N SER A 211 -8.60 -0.68 -44.61
CA SER A 211 -8.83 0.74 -44.88
C SER A 211 -7.71 1.64 -44.34
N ARG A 212 -7.52 2.82 -44.96
CA ARG A 212 -6.48 3.79 -44.56
C ARG A 212 -6.63 4.22 -43.10
N ALA A 213 -7.85 4.54 -42.68
CA ALA A 213 -8.26 4.62 -41.29
C ALA A 213 -9.26 3.48 -41.06
N HIS A 214 -8.83 2.40 -40.42
CA HIS A 214 -9.65 1.21 -40.25
C HIS A 214 -10.37 1.22 -38.90
N GLY A 215 -9.63 1.50 -37.84
CA GLY A 215 -10.16 1.50 -36.49
C GLY A 215 -9.27 2.30 -35.55
N ILE A 216 -9.77 2.53 -34.35
CA ILE A 216 -9.06 3.29 -33.32
C ILE A 216 -9.11 2.56 -31.99
N LEU A 217 -7.99 2.56 -31.28
CA LEU A 217 -7.90 2.12 -29.88
C LEU A 217 -7.92 3.35 -28.99
N ASN A 218 -8.90 3.43 -28.09
CA ASN A 218 -9.04 4.53 -27.13
C ASN A 218 -8.93 4.00 -25.70
N ARG A 219 -8.14 4.69 -24.87
CA ARG A 219 -7.96 4.39 -23.45
C ARG A 219 -8.78 5.34 -22.60
N VAL A 220 -9.77 4.81 -21.88
CA VAL A 220 -10.61 5.56 -20.94
C VAL A 220 -10.50 4.92 -19.56
N ASN A 221 -10.10 5.70 -18.56
CA ASN A 221 -9.94 5.25 -17.17
C ASN A 221 -9.10 3.97 -17.00
N GLY A 222 -8.07 3.80 -17.83
CA GLY A 222 -7.19 2.62 -17.79
C GLY A 222 -7.66 1.43 -18.63
N ILE A 223 -8.87 1.47 -19.17
CA ILE A 223 -9.47 0.41 -20.00
C ILE A 223 -9.36 0.79 -21.48
N TRP A 224 -9.03 -0.17 -22.33
CA TRP A 224 -8.93 0.02 -23.77
C TRP A 224 -10.23 -0.40 -24.48
N TYR A 225 -10.60 0.38 -25.48
CA TYR A 225 -11.74 0.14 -26.36
C TYR A 225 -11.27 0.22 -27.80
N TYR A 226 -11.67 -0.75 -28.61
CA TYR A 226 -11.48 -0.73 -30.05
C TYR A 226 -12.79 -0.33 -30.74
N GLU A 227 -12.71 0.57 -31.71
CA GLU A 227 -13.83 1.01 -32.52
C GLU A 227 -13.46 0.92 -34.01
N ASP A 228 -14.31 0.27 -34.80
CA ASP A 228 -14.19 0.20 -36.26
C ASP A 228 -14.76 1.48 -36.88
N LEU A 229 -13.93 2.27 -37.56
CA LEU A 229 -14.27 3.60 -38.11
C LEU A 229 -15.03 3.51 -39.45
N GLY A 230 -15.93 2.54 -39.56
CA GLY A 230 -16.71 2.32 -40.78
C GLY A 230 -15.92 1.65 -41.91
N SER A 231 -14.90 0.86 -41.58
CA SER A 231 -14.04 0.18 -42.54
C SER A 231 -14.82 -0.59 -43.62
N GLN A 232 -14.24 -0.71 -44.82
CA GLN A 232 -14.91 -1.34 -45.95
C GLN A 232 -15.20 -2.82 -45.69
N ASN A 233 -14.19 -3.55 -45.21
CA ASN A 233 -14.25 -4.99 -44.99
C ASN A 233 -14.61 -5.39 -43.55
N GLY A 234 -14.75 -4.41 -42.65
CA GLY A 234 -15.15 -4.61 -41.27
C GLY A 234 -14.04 -5.13 -40.37
N SER A 235 -14.30 -5.08 -39.07
CA SER A 235 -13.43 -5.63 -38.03
C SER A 235 -14.06 -6.81 -37.28
N GLY A 236 -13.21 -7.64 -36.68
CA GLY A 236 -13.59 -8.70 -35.74
C GLY A 236 -12.68 -8.71 -34.51
N ILE A 237 -13.10 -9.41 -33.46
CA ILE A 237 -12.26 -9.65 -32.29
C ILE A 237 -12.34 -11.11 -31.86
N GLU A 238 -11.22 -11.66 -31.46
CA GLU A 238 -11.10 -12.94 -30.77
C GLU A 238 -10.66 -12.70 -29.33
N ARG A 239 -11.45 -13.22 -28.38
CA ARG A 239 -11.18 -13.07 -26.95
C ARG A 239 -10.09 -14.02 -26.50
N ASN A 240 -9.17 -13.55 -25.66
CA ASN A 240 -8.09 -14.37 -25.14
C ASN A 240 -8.61 -15.58 -24.32
N LEU A 241 -9.61 -15.34 -23.46
CA LEU A 241 -10.15 -16.30 -22.49
C LEU A 241 -10.78 -17.52 -23.17
N ASP A 242 -11.75 -17.29 -24.06
CA ASP A 242 -12.60 -18.35 -24.62
C ASP A 242 -12.34 -18.62 -26.10
N LYS A 243 -11.38 -17.92 -26.72
CA LYS A 243 -11.10 -17.96 -28.18
C LYS A 243 -12.31 -17.71 -29.07
N ARG A 244 -13.37 -17.11 -28.51
CA ARG A 244 -14.59 -16.75 -29.23
C ARG A 244 -14.30 -15.61 -30.20
N LYS A 245 -14.64 -15.82 -31.46
CA LYS A 245 -14.63 -14.81 -32.53
C LYS A 245 -15.98 -14.12 -32.63
N MET A 246 -15.97 -12.79 -32.68
CA MET A 246 -17.17 -11.98 -32.90
C MET A 246 -16.89 -10.89 -33.92
N LYS A 247 -17.83 -10.67 -34.84
CA LYS A 247 -17.78 -9.56 -35.79
C LYS A 247 -18.22 -8.28 -35.08
N LEU A 248 -17.50 -7.19 -35.29
CA LEU A 248 -17.79 -5.91 -34.68
C LEU A 248 -18.78 -5.12 -35.53
N LYS A 249 -19.64 -4.35 -34.86
CA LYS A 249 -20.48 -3.34 -35.51
C LYS A 249 -19.65 -2.07 -35.71
N LYS A 250 -19.81 -1.45 -36.87
CA LYS A 250 -19.14 -0.18 -37.22
C LYS A 250 -19.54 0.92 -36.23
N ASN A 251 -18.58 1.77 -35.85
CA ASN A 251 -18.73 2.92 -34.95
C ASN A 251 -19.33 2.57 -33.58
N ILE A 252 -19.08 1.36 -33.08
CA ILE A 252 -19.44 0.94 -31.72
C ILE A 252 -18.16 0.54 -30.99
N PRO A 253 -17.78 1.25 -29.91
CA PRO A 253 -16.60 0.91 -29.14
C PRO A 253 -16.82 -0.39 -28.36
N VAL A 254 -15.87 -1.32 -28.49
CA VAL A 254 -15.88 -2.61 -27.80
C VAL A 254 -14.65 -2.70 -26.90
N LYS A 255 -14.87 -3.01 -25.63
CA LYS A 255 -13.79 -3.20 -24.65
C LYS A 255 -12.84 -4.30 -25.13
N VAL A 256 -11.54 -4.07 -25.03
CA VAL A 256 -10.47 -5.02 -25.36
C VAL A 256 -9.50 -5.17 -24.20
N GLU A 257 -8.91 -6.35 -24.05
CA GLU A 257 -7.96 -6.68 -22.97
C GLU A 257 -6.65 -7.23 -23.53
N SER A 258 -5.61 -7.28 -22.71
CA SER A 258 -4.34 -7.92 -23.08
C SER A 258 -4.57 -9.41 -23.40
N GLY A 259 -4.04 -9.82 -24.55
CA GLY A 259 -4.18 -11.14 -25.17
C GLY A 259 -5.30 -11.26 -26.20
N ASP A 260 -6.18 -10.27 -26.35
CA ASP A 260 -7.21 -10.27 -27.40
C ASP A 260 -6.56 -10.06 -28.78
N ILE A 261 -7.13 -10.68 -29.81
CA ILE A 261 -6.73 -10.49 -31.21
C ILE A 261 -7.80 -9.70 -31.95
N ILE A 262 -7.40 -8.58 -32.55
CA ILE A 262 -8.26 -7.79 -33.41
C ILE A 262 -8.00 -8.19 -34.87
N TYR A 263 -9.07 -8.49 -35.59
CA TYR A 263 -9.06 -8.75 -37.02
C TYR A 263 -9.46 -7.47 -37.76
N LEU A 264 -8.57 -6.97 -38.61
CA LEU A 264 -8.82 -5.90 -39.57
C LEU A 264 -9.01 -6.56 -40.94
N ALA A 265 -10.26 -6.81 -41.34
CA ALA A 265 -10.57 -7.77 -42.39
C ALA A 265 -9.95 -9.16 -42.10
N THR A 266 -8.88 -9.53 -42.79
CA THR A 266 -8.12 -10.78 -42.59
C THR A 266 -6.80 -10.57 -41.85
N THR A 267 -6.31 -9.34 -41.76
CA THR A 267 -5.06 -9.00 -41.03
C THR A 267 -5.29 -9.08 -39.53
N LYS A 268 -4.35 -9.67 -38.80
CA LYS A 268 -4.46 -9.92 -37.36
C LYS A 268 -3.53 -9.01 -36.57
N ILE A 269 -4.04 -8.44 -35.49
CA ILE A 269 -3.26 -7.70 -34.52
C ILE A 269 -3.49 -8.29 -33.13
N LEU A 270 -2.42 -8.69 -32.45
CA LEU A 270 -2.47 -9.16 -31.07
C LEU A 270 -2.16 -8.01 -30.10
N LEU A 271 -3.02 -7.83 -29.10
CA LEU A 271 -2.82 -6.90 -28.00
C LEU A 271 -2.08 -7.63 -26.87
N LYS A 272 -1.00 -7.06 -26.30
CA LYS A 272 -0.26 -7.71 -25.22
C LYS A 272 0.25 -6.72 -24.19
#